data_AF-A0A8H5CTL3-F1
#
_entry.id   AF-A0A8H5CTL3-F1
#
_cell.length_a   1.000
_cell.length_b   1.000
_cell.length_c   1.000
_cell.angle_alpha   90.00
_cell.angle_beta   90.00
_cell.angle_gamma   90.00
#
_symmetry.space_group_name_H-M   'P 1'
#
loop_
_entity.id
_entity.type
_entity.pdbx_description
1 polymer ?
#
loop_
_entity_poly.entity_id
_entity_poly.type
_entity_poly.pdbx_seq_one_letter_code
_entity_poly.pdbx_strand_id
1 'polypeptide(L)'
;MRWGMLLGANSWRHATSVLAFDDSLWQKRWNALGVEKQGLSAMLDDIETHQKGQVAASRAAAPPTITVDDEFGDFATVDVLEPKPDELGDFVGAFDALAASAKPLPPPMMLALTKDTFRSKFIHTHTLLKPLLRYLSSPPHHILSEFSSVASPLLRSQAKLFHLLSPFLSPTIQPMNNYNVLVLSLHSMMDQFDTSLLSAFDIADGKGDKAVMKEAAESSWELWDGTGDWEMGKVWAEKREIFYQHGWKPLDNITCIHLLPPCGKHILISPLLIRNDWLDFTPMDKFMSQILKAISEHGSHAIRIFPPPAQVLITFADQIANEVVGEYITPLLERAREVSTVMFLQATAACSRVSWKMVDTMMLATEQRKDSEITRTKAEDVMYVPPTFLAMLQLTFYSYHMFEVNMDKYLNEEVEYLKLVFETICKNWDHQTSAKSSDATTNSTPHFLSSHNPAQVK
;
A
#
# COMPACT_ATOMS: atom_id res chain seq x y z
N MET A 1 27.18 -61.25 4.84
CA MET A 1 26.40 -60.06 4.46
C MET A 1 27.12 -58.77 4.88
N ARG A 2 28.25 -58.39 4.22
CA ARG A 2 28.96 -57.13 4.55
C ARG A 2 29.69 -56.48 3.36
N TRP A 3 29.27 -56.78 2.13
CA TRP A 3 29.85 -56.24 0.89
C TRP A 3 28.90 -55.31 0.10
N GLY A 4 27.70 -55.02 0.63
CA GLY A 4 26.69 -54.19 -0.04
C GLY A 4 26.70 -52.69 0.28
N MET A 5 27.56 -52.20 1.18
CA MET A 5 27.54 -50.79 1.63
C MET A 5 28.55 -49.86 0.94
N LEU A 6 29.56 -50.39 0.21
CA LEU A 6 30.61 -49.55 -0.40
C LEU A 6 30.28 -49.10 -1.84
N LEU A 7 29.35 -49.75 -2.52
CA LEU A 7 28.94 -49.37 -3.89
C LEU A 7 27.94 -48.19 -3.93
N GLY A 8 27.33 -47.85 -2.78
CA GLY A 8 26.43 -46.69 -2.68
C GLY A 8 27.16 -45.35 -2.72
N ALA A 9 28.28 -45.22 -2.00
CA ALA A 9 28.93 -43.93 -1.74
C ALA A 9 29.45 -43.21 -3.01
N ASN A 10 29.91 -43.97 -4.02
CA ASN A 10 30.39 -43.39 -5.28
C ASN A 10 29.23 -42.91 -6.18
N SER A 11 28.08 -43.60 -6.12
CA SER A 11 26.88 -43.19 -6.86
C SER A 11 26.32 -41.85 -6.34
N TRP A 12 26.31 -41.66 -5.01
CA TRP A 12 25.88 -40.39 -4.40
C TRP A 12 26.79 -39.21 -4.77
N ARG A 13 28.10 -39.41 -4.87
CA ARG A 13 29.06 -38.36 -5.26
C ARG A 13 28.90 -37.92 -6.73
N HIS A 14 28.64 -38.86 -7.63
CA HIS A 14 28.37 -38.51 -9.02
C HIS A 14 27.02 -37.81 -9.18
N ALA A 15 25.98 -38.27 -8.48
CA ALA A 15 24.67 -37.64 -8.49
C ALA A 15 24.72 -36.18 -7.97
N THR A 16 25.47 -35.91 -6.90
CA THR A 16 25.63 -34.54 -6.38
C THR A 16 26.48 -33.65 -7.28
N SER A 17 27.47 -34.22 -7.98
CA SER A 17 28.26 -33.45 -8.95
C SER A 17 27.43 -33.00 -10.15
N VAL A 18 26.58 -33.88 -10.71
CA VAL A 18 25.71 -33.55 -11.84
C VAL A 18 24.68 -32.49 -11.44
N LEU A 19 24.12 -32.59 -10.23
CA LEU A 19 23.22 -31.57 -9.68
C LEU A 19 23.92 -30.21 -9.45
N ALA A 20 25.22 -30.19 -9.17
CA ALA A 20 25.97 -28.94 -9.01
C ALA A 20 26.20 -28.20 -10.34
N PHE A 21 26.19 -28.92 -11.47
CA PHE A 21 26.32 -28.37 -12.82
C PHE A 21 24.97 -28.00 -13.48
N ASP A 22 23.84 -28.39 -12.88
CA ASP A 22 22.52 -28.02 -13.38
C ASP A 22 22.21 -26.55 -13.05
N ASP A 23 22.28 -25.69 -14.07
CA ASP A 23 22.02 -24.25 -13.96
C ASP A 23 20.56 -23.95 -13.59
N SER A 24 19.62 -24.90 -13.80
CA SER A 24 18.21 -24.72 -13.45
C SER A 24 17.98 -24.57 -11.93
N LEU A 25 18.79 -25.26 -11.11
CA LEU A 25 18.72 -25.13 -9.66
C LEU A 25 19.27 -23.78 -9.19
N TRP A 26 20.39 -23.34 -9.78
CA TRP A 26 20.96 -22.02 -9.51
C TRP A 26 20.04 -20.90 -9.96
N GLN A 27 19.37 -21.06 -11.10
CA GLN A 27 18.35 -20.14 -11.58
C GLN A 27 17.18 -20.04 -10.59
N LYS A 28 16.66 -21.17 -10.07
CA LYS A 28 15.61 -21.15 -9.04
C LYS A 28 16.03 -20.40 -7.78
N ARG A 29 17.26 -20.63 -7.30
CA ARG A 29 17.81 -19.93 -6.12
C ARG A 29 18.05 -18.44 -6.37
N TRP A 30 18.58 -18.10 -7.55
CA TRP A 30 18.78 -16.71 -7.96
C TRP A 30 17.45 -15.97 -8.06
N ASN A 31 16.46 -16.58 -8.70
CA ASN A 31 15.11 -16.02 -8.81
C ASN A 31 14.44 -15.89 -7.43
N ALA A 32 14.69 -16.82 -6.50
CA ALA A 32 14.20 -16.75 -5.13
C ALA A 32 14.81 -15.60 -4.33
N LEU A 33 16.04 -15.15 -4.65
CA LEU A 33 16.62 -13.95 -4.04
C LEU A 33 15.92 -12.65 -4.47
N GLY A 34 15.19 -12.66 -5.57
CA GLY A 34 14.45 -11.48 -6.03
C GLY A 34 15.31 -10.29 -6.47
N VAL A 35 16.65 -10.43 -6.58
CA VAL A 35 17.58 -9.31 -6.84
C VAL A 35 17.18 -8.47 -8.04
N GLU A 36 16.88 -9.11 -9.17
CA GLU A 36 16.49 -8.43 -10.41
C GLU A 36 15.06 -7.87 -10.34
N LYS A 37 14.15 -8.59 -9.67
CA LYS A 37 12.73 -8.17 -9.52
C LYS A 37 12.57 -6.94 -8.63
N GLN A 38 13.40 -6.83 -7.59
CA GLN A 38 13.35 -5.77 -6.59
C GLN A 38 14.39 -4.66 -6.83
N GLY A 39 15.21 -4.76 -7.89
CA GLY A 39 16.22 -3.76 -8.20
C GLY A 39 17.33 -3.65 -7.14
N LEU A 40 17.71 -4.77 -6.52
CA LEU A 40 18.71 -4.83 -5.44
C LEU A 40 20.15 -4.96 -5.96
N SER A 41 20.37 -4.94 -7.28
CA SER A 41 21.71 -5.04 -7.86
C SER A 41 22.63 -3.90 -7.40
N ALA A 42 22.12 -2.66 -7.39
CA ALA A 42 22.88 -1.51 -6.91
C ALA A 42 23.32 -1.66 -5.45
N MET A 43 22.51 -2.32 -4.62
CA MET A 43 22.87 -2.59 -3.23
C MET A 43 24.01 -3.61 -3.12
N LEU A 44 24.06 -4.61 -4.00
CA LEU A 44 25.17 -5.56 -4.05
C LEU A 44 26.47 -4.87 -4.47
N ASP A 45 26.40 -3.98 -5.47
CA ASP A 45 27.54 -3.17 -5.92
C ASP A 45 28.05 -2.25 -4.80
N ASP A 46 27.14 -1.62 -4.05
CA ASP A 46 27.48 -0.80 -2.87
C ASP A 46 28.19 -1.64 -1.79
N ILE A 47 27.69 -2.84 -1.49
CA ILE A 47 28.34 -3.76 -0.53
C ILE A 47 29.73 -4.17 -1.03
N GLU A 48 29.85 -4.49 -2.32
CA GLU A 48 31.13 -4.91 -2.90
C GLU A 48 32.16 -3.77 -2.87
N THR A 49 31.77 -2.56 -3.27
CA THR A 49 32.65 -1.38 -3.22
C THR A 49 33.07 -1.08 -1.78
N HIS A 50 32.16 -1.20 -0.82
CA HIS A 50 32.47 -1.03 0.60
C HIS A 50 33.45 -2.10 1.12
N GLN A 51 33.23 -3.38 0.80
CA GLN A 51 34.13 -4.47 1.18
C GLN A 51 35.52 -4.31 0.55
N LYS A 52 35.60 -3.93 -0.74
CA LYS A 52 36.87 -3.61 -1.41
C LYS A 52 37.57 -2.44 -0.74
N GLY A 53 36.82 -1.39 -0.36
CA GLY A 53 37.32 -0.25 0.39
C GLY A 53 37.91 -0.64 1.75
N GLN A 54 37.24 -1.51 2.51
CA GLN A 54 37.75 -2.01 3.78
C GLN A 54 39.01 -2.88 3.64
N VAL A 55 39.08 -3.71 2.59
CA VAL A 55 40.29 -4.50 2.31
C VAL A 55 41.45 -3.58 1.89
N ALA A 56 41.19 -2.56 1.09
CA ALA A 56 42.20 -1.57 0.71
C ALA A 56 42.68 -0.76 1.93
N ALA A 57 41.77 -0.32 2.79
CA ALA A 57 42.08 0.41 4.01
C ALA A 57 42.88 -0.43 5.01
N SER A 58 42.50 -1.71 5.21
CA SER A 58 43.26 -2.62 6.09
C SER A 58 44.64 -2.95 5.52
N ARG A 59 44.79 -3.10 4.19
CA ARG A 59 46.10 -3.23 3.54
C ARG A 59 46.96 -1.97 3.66
N ALA A 60 46.36 -0.78 3.56
CA ALA A 60 47.07 0.48 3.73
C ALA A 60 47.46 0.76 5.19
N ALA A 61 46.67 0.25 6.15
CA ALA A 61 46.94 0.36 7.58
C ALA A 61 47.93 -0.71 8.09
N ALA A 62 48.11 -1.81 7.35
CA ALA A 62 49.14 -2.79 7.66
C ALA A 62 50.52 -2.12 7.54
N PRO A 63 51.43 -2.29 8.52
CA PRO A 63 52.79 -1.80 8.42
C PRO A 63 53.41 -2.26 7.09
N PRO A 64 54.14 -1.41 6.36
CA PRO A 64 54.75 -1.78 5.08
C PRO A 64 55.68 -2.97 5.32
N THR A 65 55.17 -4.17 5.05
CA THR A 65 55.98 -5.38 5.02
C THR A 65 56.86 -5.25 3.79
N ILE A 66 58.13 -4.93 4.02
CA ILE A 66 59.18 -5.09 3.01
C ILE A 66 59.07 -6.55 2.59
N THR A 67 58.76 -6.80 1.32
CA THR A 67 58.92 -8.12 0.70
C THR A 67 60.41 -8.40 0.69
N VAL A 68 60.92 -8.92 1.81
CA VAL A 68 62.26 -9.47 1.85
C VAL A 68 62.18 -10.71 0.97
N ASP A 69 62.83 -10.65 -0.20
CA ASP A 69 63.14 -11.83 -1.01
C ASP A 69 64.06 -12.71 -0.18
N ASP A 70 63.48 -13.51 0.71
CA ASP A 70 64.16 -14.57 1.44
C ASP A 70 64.40 -15.78 0.52
N GLU A 71 64.95 -15.52 -0.67
CA GLU A 71 65.67 -16.50 -1.49
C GLU A 71 67.11 -16.66 -0.96
N PHE A 72 67.24 -16.70 0.38
CA PHE A 72 68.50 -16.92 1.06
C PHE A 72 68.36 -18.04 2.09
N GLY A 73 68.31 -19.27 1.57
CA GLY A 73 68.92 -20.45 2.19
C GLY A 73 68.25 -20.99 3.45
N ASP A 74 67.19 -21.79 3.25
CA ASP A 74 66.74 -22.75 4.27
C ASP A 74 67.68 -23.98 4.26
N PHE A 75 68.71 -23.95 5.12
CA PHE A 75 69.77 -24.98 5.22
C PHE A 75 69.53 -26.03 6.30
N ALA A 76 68.29 -26.24 6.76
CA ALA A 76 68.02 -27.21 7.81
C ALA A 76 66.85 -28.13 7.48
N THR A 77 67.06 -29.09 6.58
CA THR A 77 66.94 -30.54 6.86
C THR A 77 67.15 -31.35 5.58
N VAL A 78 68.38 -31.81 5.42
CA VAL A 78 68.75 -32.90 4.50
C VAL A 78 68.31 -34.20 5.15
N ASP A 79 67.34 -34.89 4.57
CA ASP A 79 67.31 -36.35 4.65
C ASP A 79 67.02 -36.92 3.26
N VAL A 80 67.88 -37.85 2.87
CA VAL A 80 68.08 -38.35 1.51
C VAL A 80 67.44 -39.72 1.42
N LEU A 81 66.65 -39.97 0.36
CA LEU A 81 66.57 -41.21 -0.45
C LEU A 81 65.13 -41.44 -0.97
N GLU A 82 64.89 -41.10 -2.24
CA GLU A 82 64.31 -41.97 -3.30
C GLU A 82 63.93 -41.14 -4.54
N PRO A 83 64.24 -41.59 -5.78
CA PRO A 83 63.87 -40.87 -6.99
C PRO A 83 62.49 -41.33 -7.50
N LYS A 84 61.58 -40.37 -7.73
CA LYS A 84 60.42 -40.57 -8.62
C LYS A 84 60.60 -39.73 -9.88
N PRO A 85 60.59 -40.35 -11.08
CA PRO A 85 60.42 -39.62 -12.33
C PRO A 85 58.94 -39.31 -12.55
N ASP A 86 58.67 -38.29 -13.36
CA ASP A 86 57.37 -37.79 -13.81
C ASP A 86 56.69 -36.76 -12.91
N GLU A 87 57.18 -35.51 -12.98
CA GLU A 87 56.35 -34.32 -12.74
C GLU A 87 56.67 -33.27 -13.81
N LEU A 88 56.08 -33.49 -14.99
CA LEU A 88 56.00 -32.52 -16.07
C LEU A 88 54.93 -31.48 -15.73
N GLY A 89 55.38 -30.30 -15.33
CA GLY A 89 54.86 -29.03 -15.81
C GLY A 89 53.55 -28.51 -15.21
N ASP A 90 53.67 -27.69 -14.16
CA ASP A 90 52.76 -26.56 -13.93
C ASP A 90 53.61 -25.32 -13.58
N PHE A 91 54.18 -24.72 -14.62
CA PHE A 91 54.98 -23.49 -14.56
C PHE A 91 54.21 -22.39 -15.30
N VAL A 92 53.28 -21.74 -14.59
CA VAL A 92 52.58 -20.55 -15.08
C VAL A 92 52.81 -19.42 -14.10
N GLY A 93 53.70 -18.49 -14.45
CA GLY A 93 53.70 -17.16 -13.83
C GLY A 93 55.06 -16.50 -13.62
N ALA A 94 55.90 -16.38 -14.65
CA ALA A 94 57.01 -15.42 -14.64
C ALA A 94 57.64 -15.21 -16.03
N PHE A 95 56.93 -14.63 -17.00
CA PHE A 95 57.56 -14.11 -18.23
C PHE A 95 56.72 -12.99 -18.85
N ASP A 96 56.78 -11.80 -18.26
CA ASP A 96 56.18 -10.58 -18.86
C ASP A 96 57.20 -9.45 -19.10
N ALA A 97 58.50 -9.75 -19.06
CA ALA A 97 59.52 -8.74 -19.32
C ALA A 97 60.71 -9.35 -20.06
N LEU A 98 60.55 -9.61 -21.37
CA LEU A 98 61.59 -9.53 -22.43
C LEU A 98 61.17 -10.34 -23.67
N ALA A 99 60.32 -9.77 -24.53
CA ALA A 99 60.18 -10.25 -25.91
C ALA A 99 59.75 -9.11 -26.84
N ALA A 100 60.70 -8.26 -27.18
CA ALA A 100 60.60 -7.44 -28.38
C ALA A 100 60.79 -8.33 -29.62
N SER A 101 59.95 -8.11 -30.64
CA SER A 101 60.09 -8.62 -32.02
C SER A 101 59.85 -10.11 -32.26
N ALA A 102 58.57 -10.50 -32.32
CA ALA A 102 58.06 -11.33 -33.42
C ALA A 102 56.54 -11.18 -33.46
N LYS A 103 56.00 -10.89 -34.64
CA LYS A 103 54.56 -10.62 -34.88
C LYS A 103 53.87 -11.96 -35.17
N PRO A 104 53.02 -12.52 -34.27
CA PRO A 104 52.17 -13.64 -34.62
C PRO A 104 50.81 -13.11 -35.08
N LEU A 105 50.29 -13.74 -36.13
CA LEU A 105 48.95 -13.53 -36.66
C LEU A 105 47.92 -13.72 -35.53
N PRO A 106 46.91 -12.84 -35.38
CA PRO A 106 45.94 -12.97 -34.30
C PRO A 106 45.11 -14.26 -34.50
N PRO A 107 45.03 -15.16 -33.51
CA PRO A 107 44.00 -16.19 -33.53
C PRO A 107 42.62 -15.51 -33.48
N PRO A 108 41.58 -16.11 -34.07
CA PRO A 108 40.25 -15.51 -34.06
C PRO A 108 39.84 -15.29 -32.62
N MET A 109 39.67 -14.01 -32.25
CA MET A 109 39.01 -13.60 -31.02
C MET A 109 37.61 -14.19 -31.06
N MET A 110 37.45 -15.40 -30.50
CA MET A 110 36.21 -15.72 -29.85
C MET A 110 36.13 -14.74 -28.67
N LEU A 111 35.40 -13.65 -28.90
CA LEU A 111 34.68 -12.94 -27.85
C LEU A 111 33.79 -13.99 -27.17
N ALA A 112 34.39 -14.81 -26.30
CA ALA A 112 33.69 -15.52 -25.27
C ALA A 112 33.20 -14.41 -24.34
N LEU A 113 32.09 -13.80 -24.75
CA LEU A 113 31.16 -13.14 -23.85
C LEU A 113 30.84 -14.22 -22.82
N THR A 114 31.61 -14.25 -21.73
CA THR A 114 31.43 -15.18 -20.63
C THR A 114 30.05 -14.87 -20.09
N LYS A 115 29.05 -15.59 -20.58
CA LYS A 115 27.68 -15.45 -20.10
C LYS A 115 27.75 -15.71 -18.61
N ASP A 116 27.47 -14.69 -17.81
CA ASP A 116 27.34 -14.84 -16.37
C ASP A 116 26.30 -15.91 -16.08
N THR A 117 26.77 -17.09 -15.70
CA THR A 117 25.92 -18.21 -15.29
C THR A 117 25.20 -17.84 -13.99
N PHE A 118 23.98 -18.34 -13.77
CA PHE A 118 23.25 -18.06 -12.52
C PHE A 118 24.03 -18.52 -11.30
N ARG A 119 24.80 -19.61 -11.46
CA ARG A 119 25.77 -20.07 -10.47
C ARG A 119 26.80 -19.01 -10.10
N SER A 120 27.45 -18.38 -11.09
CA SER A 120 28.46 -17.35 -10.82
C SER A 120 27.88 -16.13 -10.10
N LYS A 121 26.70 -15.66 -10.52
CA LYS A 121 25.97 -14.57 -9.85
C LYS A 121 25.63 -14.92 -8.41
N PHE A 122 25.09 -16.11 -8.17
CA PHE A 122 24.72 -16.56 -6.82
C PHE A 122 25.95 -16.71 -5.91
N ILE A 123 27.04 -17.31 -6.40
CA ILE A 123 28.28 -17.47 -5.62
C ILE A 123 28.85 -16.10 -5.25
N HIS A 124 28.84 -15.15 -6.18
CA HIS A 124 29.26 -13.78 -5.93
C HIS A 124 28.41 -13.13 -4.82
N THR A 125 27.08 -13.11 -4.97
CA THR A 125 26.16 -12.59 -3.95
C THR A 125 26.30 -13.28 -2.60
N HIS A 126 26.42 -14.60 -2.57
CA HIS A 126 26.62 -15.36 -1.34
C HIS A 126 27.95 -14.97 -0.65
N THR A 127 29.01 -14.73 -1.42
CA THR A 127 30.32 -14.29 -0.89
C THR A 127 30.22 -12.90 -0.26
N LEU A 128 29.42 -12.00 -0.84
CA LEU A 128 29.18 -10.66 -0.30
C LEU A 128 28.31 -10.67 0.96
N LEU A 129 27.25 -11.49 0.99
CA LEU A 129 26.26 -11.52 2.09
C LEU A 129 26.71 -12.35 3.28
N LYS A 130 27.51 -13.40 3.07
CA LYS A 130 27.95 -14.32 4.14
C LYS A 130 28.65 -13.62 5.31
N PRO A 131 29.57 -12.66 5.12
CA PRO A 131 30.17 -11.91 6.22
C PRO A 131 29.14 -11.17 7.08
N LEU A 132 28.07 -10.66 6.45
CA LEU A 132 27.04 -9.86 7.13
C LEU A 132 26.21 -10.68 8.13
N LEU A 133 26.08 -11.98 7.88
CA LEU A 133 25.39 -12.88 8.79
C LEU A 133 26.07 -12.99 10.16
N ARG A 134 27.37 -12.65 10.27
CA ARG A 134 28.07 -12.61 11.56
C ARG A 134 27.52 -11.53 12.47
N TYR A 135 27.12 -10.38 11.90
CA TYR A 135 26.53 -9.28 12.66
C TYR A 135 25.16 -9.66 13.24
N LEU A 136 24.38 -10.50 12.56
CA LEU A 136 23.11 -11.02 13.09
C LEU A 136 23.28 -11.93 14.32
N SER A 137 24.51 -12.39 14.59
CA SER A 137 24.83 -13.16 15.79
C SER A 137 25.30 -12.27 16.96
N SER A 138 25.49 -10.97 16.73
CA SER A 138 25.87 -10.00 17.76
C SER A 138 24.67 -9.54 18.60
N PRO A 139 24.87 -8.86 19.75
CA PRO A 139 23.77 -8.31 20.54
C PRO A 139 22.93 -7.29 19.76
N PRO A 140 21.58 -7.26 19.90
CA PRO A 140 20.68 -6.48 19.05
C PRO A 140 21.02 -4.99 18.90
N HIS A 141 21.43 -4.34 19.99
CA HIS A 141 21.76 -2.91 20.00
C HIS A 141 23.00 -2.54 19.16
N HIS A 142 23.90 -3.48 18.89
CA HIS A 142 25.05 -3.24 18.02
C HIS A 142 24.73 -3.48 16.54
N ILE A 143 23.70 -4.29 16.24
CA ILE A 143 23.45 -4.75 14.88
C ILE A 143 23.14 -3.56 13.95
N LEU A 144 22.24 -2.64 14.31
CA LEU A 144 21.93 -1.48 13.44
C LEU A 144 23.16 -0.60 13.19
N SER A 145 24.05 -0.46 14.19
CA SER A 145 25.28 0.32 14.03
C SER A 145 26.27 -0.37 13.09
N GLU A 146 26.41 -1.70 13.18
CA GLU A 146 27.28 -2.47 12.29
C GLU A 146 26.73 -2.45 10.85
N PHE A 147 25.42 -2.61 10.69
CA PHE A 147 24.75 -2.57 9.39
C PHE A 147 24.82 -1.19 8.72
N SER A 148 24.70 -0.11 9.49
CA SER A 148 24.89 1.26 8.98
C SER A 148 26.35 1.60 8.68
N SER A 149 27.32 0.83 9.19
CA SER A 149 28.72 0.95 8.78
C SER A 149 29.01 0.24 7.45
N VAL A 150 28.24 -0.81 7.13
CA VAL A 150 28.40 -1.58 5.89
C VAL A 150 27.60 -0.98 4.73
N ALA A 151 26.37 -0.55 5.02
CA ALA A 151 25.53 0.16 4.07
C ALA A 151 25.83 1.67 4.12
N SER A 152 25.41 2.40 3.09
CA SER A 152 25.30 3.86 3.21
C SER A 152 24.46 4.22 4.45
N PRO A 153 24.78 5.30 5.18
CA PRO A 153 24.02 5.71 6.38
C PRO A 153 22.56 6.09 6.07
N LEU A 154 22.18 6.17 4.80
CA LEU A 154 20.81 6.38 4.34
C LEU A 154 19.90 5.25 4.83
N LEU A 155 18.72 5.62 5.36
CA LEU A 155 17.74 4.66 5.90
C LEU A 155 17.29 3.68 4.81
N ARG A 156 17.16 4.18 3.59
CA ARG A 156 16.70 3.39 2.44
C ARG A 156 17.69 2.29 2.05
N SER A 157 19.00 2.55 2.16
CA SER A 157 20.03 1.55 1.89
C SER A 157 20.01 0.44 2.93
N GLN A 158 19.76 0.79 4.20
CA GLN A 158 19.61 -0.19 5.27
C GLN A 158 18.35 -1.06 5.09
N ALA A 159 17.21 -0.45 4.74
CA ALA A 159 15.98 -1.18 4.42
C ALA A 159 16.18 -2.20 3.28
N LYS A 160 16.82 -1.77 2.18
CA LYS A 160 17.18 -2.67 1.06
C LYS A 160 18.11 -3.81 1.46
N LEU A 161 19.02 -3.56 2.39
CA LEU A 161 19.90 -4.59 2.92
C LEU A 161 19.12 -5.65 3.71
N PHE A 162 18.18 -5.25 4.56
CA PHE A 162 17.29 -6.19 5.24
C PHE A 162 16.40 -6.95 4.26
N HIS A 163 15.86 -6.26 3.26
CA HIS A 163 15.06 -6.87 2.19
C HIS A 163 15.85 -7.86 1.36
N LEU A 164 17.15 -7.66 1.17
CA LEU A 164 18.04 -8.61 0.50
C LEU A 164 18.38 -9.82 1.37
N LEU A 165 18.52 -9.61 2.69
CA LEU A 165 18.84 -10.69 3.63
C LEU A 165 17.65 -11.61 3.94
N SER A 166 16.43 -11.09 3.95
CA SER A 166 15.20 -11.85 4.20
C SER A 166 15.04 -13.05 3.24
N PRO A 167 15.03 -12.88 1.90
CA PRO A 167 14.95 -14.00 0.96
C PRO A 167 16.24 -14.84 0.95
N PHE A 168 17.41 -14.24 1.24
CA PHE A 168 18.66 -14.99 1.37
C PHE A 168 18.60 -16.01 2.51
N LEU A 169 17.93 -15.68 3.61
CA LEU A 169 17.70 -16.59 4.74
C LEU A 169 16.42 -17.44 4.62
N SER A 170 15.74 -17.40 3.47
CA SER A 170 14.52 -18.18 3.24
C SER A 170 14.75 -19.70 3.27
N PRO A 171 13.71 -20.50 3.56
CA PRO A 171 13.77 -21.97 3.54
C PRO A 171 14.18 -22.55 2.17
N THR A 172 14.04 -21.79 1.09
CA THR A 172 14.41 -22.22 -0.26
C THR A 172 15.93 -22.18 -0.50
N ILE A 173 16.63 -21.25 0.15
CA ILE A 173 18.07 -21.02 -0.06
C ILE A 173 18.91 -21.68 1.03
N GLN A 174 18.53 -21.52 2.31
CA GLN A 174 19.21 -22.08 3.49
C GLN A 174 20.76 -22.02 3.40
N PRO A 175 21.36 -20.83 3.41
CA PRO A 175 22.80 -20.67 3.17
C PRO A 175 23.67 -21.21 4.31
N MET A 176 23.10 -21.37 5.51
CA MET A 176 23.80 -21.79 6.74
C MET A 176 22.99 -22.83 7.51
N ASN A 177 23.66 -23.70 8.26
CA ASN A 177 23.00 -24.70 9.11
C ASN A 177 22.15 -24.07 10.24
N ASN A 178 22.56 -22.89 10.73
CA ASN A 178 21.88 -22.18 11.81
C ASN A 178 20.85 -21.15 11.31
N TYR A 179 20.31 -21.34 10.09
CA TYR A 179 19.45 -20.33 9.46
C TYR A 179 18.22 -19.96 10.31
N ASN A 180 17.61 -20.92 11.03
CA ASN A 180 16.45 -20.64 11.88
C ASN A 180 16.73 -19.56 12.94
N VAL A 181 17.90 -19.60 13.58
CA VAL A 181 18.28 -18.60 14.60
C VAL A 181 18.57 -17.25 13.94
N LEU A 182 19.23 -17.26 12.78
CA LEU A 182 19.53 -16.05 12.02
C LEU A 182 18.27 -15.36 11.48
N VAL A 183 17.26 -16.12 11.05
CA VAL A 183 15.97 -15.61 10.59
C VAL A 183 15.23 -14.91 11.73
N LEU A 184 15.14 -15.54 12.90
CA LEU A 184 14.50 -14.94 14.07
C LEU A 184 15.23 -13.66 14.53
N SER A 185 16.57 -13.68 14.49
CA SER A 185 17.38 -12.49 14.78
C SER A 185 17.12 -11.39 13.76
N LEU A 186 17.10 -11.72 12.45
CA LEU A 186 16.81 -10.77 11.39
C LEU A 186 15.43 -10.14 11.56
N HIS A 187 14.37 -10.92 11.80
CA HIS A 187 13.02 -10.37 12.03
C HIS A 187 12.98 -9.44 13.24
N SER A 188 13.56 -9.85 14.37
CA SER A 188 13.63 -8.97 15.56
C SER A 188 14.37 -7.66 15.27
N MET A 189 15.37 -7.69 14.40
CA MET A 189 16.09 -6.50 13.96
C MET A 189 15.28 -5.64 12.98
N MET A 190 14.53 -6.26 12.08
CA MET A 190 13.61 -5.55 11.19
C MET A 190 12.53 -4.83 12.00
N ASP A 191 11.96 -5.46 13.04
CA ASP A 191 10.96 -4.85 13.92
C ASP A 191 11.53 -3.64 14.69
N GLN A 192 12.76 -3.77 15.21
CA GLN A 192 13.46 -2.66 15.88
C GLN A 192 13.79 -1.53 14.91
N PHE A 193 14.20 -1.87 13.68
CA PHE A 193 14.47 -0.89 12.64
C PHE A 193 13.19 -0.14 12.25
N ASP A 194 12.07 -0.84 12.05
CA ASP A 194 10.77 -0.22 11.74
C ASP A 194 10.30 0.70 12.88
N THR A 195 10.46 0.28 14.14
CA THR A 195 10.21 1.13 15.31
C THR A 195 11.07 2.41 15.29
N SER A 196 12.35 2.29 14.89
CA SER A 196 13.24 3.44 14.72
C SER A 196 12.81 4.34 13.57
N LEU A 197 12.30 3.77 12.47
CA LEU A 197 11.78 4.54 11.33
C LEU A 197 10.51 5.31 11.71
N LEU A 198 9.59 4.69 12.48
CA LEU A 198 8.41 5.35 13.04
C LEU A 198 8.80 6.55 13.91
N SER A 199 9.75 6.37 14.83
CA SER A 199 10.24 7.45 15.68
C SER A 199 10.90 8.58 14.87
N ALA A 200 11.73 8.24 13.89
CA ALA A 200 12.37 9.21 13.00
C ALA A 200 11.34 9.98 12.18
N PHE A 201 10.34 9.28 11.66
CA PHE A 201 9.23 9.85 10.92
C PHE A 201 8.42 10.82 11.79
N ASP A 202 8.11 10.45 13.04
CA ASP A 202 7.38 11.31 13.98
C ASP A 202 8.13 12.60 14.33
N ILE A 203 9.44 12.49 14.56
CA ILE A 203 10.31 13.64 14.81
C ILE A 203 10.34 14.55 13.58
N ALA A 204 10.39 13.98 12.37
CA ALA A 204 10.39 14.72 11.12
C ALA A 204 9.03 15.38 10.84
N ASP A 205 7.91 14.70 11.10
CA ASP A 205 6.53 15.23 11.02
C ASP A 205 6.37 16.44 11.95
N GLY A 206 6.85 16.34 13.20
CA GLY A 206 6.83 17.45 14.16
C GLY A 206 7.68 18.65 13.74
N LYS A 207 8.71 18.46 12.92
CA LYS A 207 9.56 19.53 12.35
C LYS A 207 9.09 20.02 10.98
N GLY A 208 8.15 19.31 10.34
CA GLY A 208 7.76 19.55 8.95
C GLY A 208 8.85 19.20 7.92
N ASP A 209 9.80 18.33 8.26
CA ASP A 209 10.87 17.90 7.35
C ASP A 209 10.38 16.80 6.41
N LYS A 210 9.81 17.22 5.28
CA LYS A 210 9.23 16.33 4.27
C LYS A 210 10.25 15.39 3.64
N ALA A 211 11.52 15.76 3.59
CA ALA A 211 12.55 14.92 2.97
C ALA A 211 12.84 13.70 3.84
N VAL A 212 13.05 13.93 5.15
CA VAL A 212 13.28 12.84 6.12
C VAL A 212 12.03 11.99 6.30
N MET A 213 10.84 12.59 6.36
CA MET A 213 9.58 11.83 6.39
C MET A 213 9.45 10.92 5.17
N LYS A 214 9.75 11.42 3.97
CA LYS A 214 9.67 10.65 2.74
C LYS A 214 10.69 9.50 2.74
N GLU A 215 11.93 9.77 3.17
CA GLU A 215 12.95 8.72 3.27
C GLU A 215 12.54 7.62 4.26
N ALA A 216 12.04 7.99 5.45
CA ALA A 216 11.57 7.03 6.44
C ALA A 216 10.37 6.21 5.94
N ALA A 217 9.40 6.85 5.29
CA ALA A 217 8.24 6.19 4.70
C ALA A 217 8.62 5.23 3.56
N GLU A 218 9.49 5.64 2.64
CA GLU A 218 9.99 4.76 1.58
C GLU A 218 10.80 3.58 2.15
N SER A 219 11.56 3.81 3.23
CA SER A 219 12.36 2.76 3.89
C SER A 219 11.50 1.74 4.62
N SER A 220 10.46 2.18 5.33
CA SER A 220 9.53 1.28 6.02
C SER A 220 8.67 0.49 5.02
N TRP A 221 8.25 1.12 3.92
CA TRP A 221 7.52 0.42 2.86
C TRP A 221 8.34 -0.67 2.18
N GLU A 222 9.65 -0.44 1.98
CA GLU A 222 10.55 -1.45 1.42
C GLU A 222 10.73 -2.65 2.36
N LEU A 223 10.60 -2.43 3.67
CA LEU A 223 10.71 -3.47 4.69
C LEU A 223 9.42 -4.28 4.85
N TRP A 224 8.28 -3.69 4.52
CA TRP A 224 6.97 -4.31 4.69
C TRP A 224 6.77 -5.49 3.75
N ASP A 225 6.34 -6.62 4.30
CA ASP A 225 6.23 -7.90 3.58
C ASP A 225 4.90 -8.07 2.83
N GLY A 226 4.01 -7.08 2.92
CA GLY A 226 2.67 -7.13 2.33
C GLY A 226 1.61 -7.77 3.23
N THR A 227 1.96 -8.18 4.45
CA THR A 227 1.04 -8.80 5.39
C THR A 227 0.53 -7.79 6.42
N GLY A 228 -0.77 -7.83 6.69
CA GLY A 228 -1.42 -6.93 7.65
C GLY A 228 -1.56 -5.49 7.18
N ASP A 229 -1.88 -4.58 8.09
CA ASP A 229 -1.90 -3.15 7.82
C ASP A 229 -0.49 -2.57 7.94
N TRP A 230 -0.15 -1.63 7.06
CA TRP A 230 1.13 -0.93 7.17
C TRP A 230 1.08 0.13 8.27
N GLU A 231 1.71 -0.17 9.40
CA GLU A 231 1.65 0.62 10.64
C GLU A 231 2.03 2.09 10.45
N MET A 232 3.03 2.41 9.61
CA MET A 232 3.46 3.81 9.42
C MET A 232 2.38 4.69 8.78
N GLY A 233 1.69 4.18 7.76
CA GLY A 233 0.56 4.90 7.15
C GLY A 233 -0.60 5.06 8.12
N LYS A 234 -0.87 4.02 8.93
CA LYS A 234 -1.92 3.98 9.93
C LYS A 234 -1.68 4.97 11.08
N VAL A 235 -0.51 4.92 11.73
CA VAL A 235 -0.15 5.83 12.83
C VAL A 235 -0.14 7.29 12.37
N TRP A 236 0.33 7.56 11.14
CA TRP A 236 0.27 8.89 10.55
C TRP A 236 -1.17 9.39 10.37
N ALA A 237 -2.08 8.52 9.94
CA ALA A 237 -3.50 8.84 9.79
C ALA A 237 -4.14 9.13 11.15
N GLU A 238 -3.99 8.21 12.12
CA GLU A 238 -4.58 8.32 13.47
C GLU A 238 -4.14 9.58 14.22
N LYS A 239 -2.91 10.04 14.01
CA LYS A 239 -2.38 11.26 14.65
C LYS A 239 -3.05 12.55 14.17
N ARG A 240 -3.88 12.52 13.12
CA ARG A 240 -4.53 13.73 12.59
C ARG A 240 -5.72 14.13 13.46
N GLU A 241 -5.76 15.42 13.80
CA GLU A 241 -6.75 15.98 14.74
C GLU A 241 -8.21 15.81 14.28
N ILE A 242 -8.44 15.51 13.00
CA ILE A 242 -9.78 15.28 12.44
C ILE A 242 -10.55 14.18 13.18
N PHE A 243 -9.86 13.16 13.68
CA PHE A 243 -10.48 12.05 14.43
C PHE A 243 -10.91 12.44 15.86
N TYR A 244 -10.40 13.56 16.37
CA TYR A 244 -10.65 13.99 17.76
C TYR A 244 -11.50 15.26 17.86
N GLN A 245 -11.99 15.79 16.75
CA GLN A 245 -12.88 16.96 16.76
C GLN A 245 -14.31 16.58 17.17
N HIS A 246 -14.52 16.51 18.48
CA HIS A 246 -15.83 16.34 19.08
C HIS A 246 -16.50 17.71 19.22
N GLY A 247 -17.76 17.84 18.79
CA GLY A 247 -18.49 19.11 18.88
C GLY A 247 -19.53 19.33 17.80
N TRP A 248 -19.54 18.48 16.78
CA TRP A 248 -20.57 18.46 15.76
C TRP A 248 -21.85 17.87 16.32
N LYS A 249 -22.97 18.56 16.11
CA LYS A 249 -24.29 18.12 16.54
C LYS A 249 -25.11 17.81 15.29
N PRO A 250 -25.24 16.53 14.90
CA PRO A 250 -26.00 16.16 13.72
C PRO A 250 -27.47 16.60 13.80
N LEU A 251 -28.02 16.67 15.01
CA LEU A 251 -29.40 17.06 15.26
C LEU A 251 -29.69 18.53 14.98
N ASP A 252 -28.67 19.40 14.92
CA ASP A 252 -28.86 20.81 14.57
C ASP A 252 -29.38 20.97 13.13
N ASN A 253 -29.26 19.94 12.27
CA ASN A 253 -29.84 19.96 10.93
C ASN A 253 -31.38 19.84 10.92
N ILE A 254 -31.97 19.38 12.03
CA ILE A 254 -33.42 19.24 12.16
C ILE A 254 -33.91 20.41 13.01
N THR A 255 -34.29 21.49 12.34
CA THR A 255 -34.82 22.65 13.05
C THR A 255 -36.30 22.42 13.32
N CYS A 256 -36.63 22.14 14.58
CA CYS A 256 -38.00 22.26 15.05
C CYS A 256 -38.33 23.75 15.12
N ILE A 257 -38.94 24.30 14.07
CA ILE A 257 -39.51 25.63 14.15
C ILE A 257 -40.73 25.51 15.08
N HIS A 258 -40.50 25.72 16.38
CA HIS A 258 -41.56 26.12 17.28
C HIS A 258 -41.99 27.51 16.81
N LEU A 259 -42.99 27.56 15.93
CA LEU A 259 -43.75 28.78 15.62
C LEU A 259 -44.48 29.21 16.90
N LEU A 260 -43.75 29.77 17.86
CA LEU A 260 -44.32 30.69 18.82
C LEU A 260 -44.19 32.08 18.20
N PRO A 261 -45.31 32.75 17.86
CA PRO A 261 -45.23 34.15 17.49
C PRO A 261 -44.69 34.94 18.69
N PRO A 262 -43.83 35.96 18.48
CA PRO A 262 -43.47 36.91 19.52
C PRO A 262 -44.64 37.88 19.72
N CYS A 263 -45.80 37.38 20.14
CA CYS A 263 -46.98 38.21 20.40
C CYS A 263 -47.75 37.59 21.55
N GLY A 264 -47.54 38.16 22.74
CA GLY A 264 -48.42 37.95 23.88
C GLY A 264 -49.84 38.36 23.51
N LYS A 265 -50.69 37.39 23.19
CA LYS A 265 -52.12 37.41 23.50
C LYS A 265 -52.73 36.03 23.27
N HIS A 266 -53.22 35.50 24.39
CA HIS A 266 -54.08 34.34 24.54
C HIS A 266 -55.10 34.23 23.39
N ILE A 267 -54.86 33.31 22.45
CA ILE A 267 -55.91 32.77 21.60
C ILE A 267 -55.78 31.25 21.68
N LEU A 268 -56.76 30.65 22.36
CA LEU A 268 -56.97 29.22 22.48
C LEU A 268 -57.38 28.68 21.10
N ILE A 269 -56.42 28.24 20.29
CA ILE A 269 -56.68 27.41 19.12
C ILE A 269 -55.79 26.17 19.22
N SER A 270 -56.46 25.04 19.45
CA SER A 270 -56.13 23.66 19.11
C SER A 270 -54.66 23.17 19.20
N PRO A 271 -54.37 22.11 19.98
CA PRO A 271 -53.04 21.48 20.08
C PRO A 271 -52.66 20.61 18.87
N LEU A 272 -53.24 20.88 17.69
CA LEU A 272 -52.87 20.25 16.42
C LEU A 272 -51.93 21.18 15.63
N LEU A 273 -50.95 21.77 16.33
CA LEU A 273 -49.91 22.57 15.69
C LEU A 273 -49.04 21.61 14.90
N ILE A 274 -49.19 21.66 13.58
CA ILE A 274 -48.38 20.97 12.60
C ILE A 274 -46.91 21.25 12.95
N ARG A 275 -46.20 20.26 13.50
CA ARG A 275 -44.74 20.30 13.60
C ARG A 275 -44.21 20.23 12.19
N ASN A 276 -44.05 21.39 11.56
CA ASN A 276 -43.28 21.51 10.33
C ASN A 276 -41.81 21.56 10.73
N ASP A 277 -41.27 20.41 11.13
CA ASP A 277 -39.84 20.26 11.28
C ASP A 277 -39.25 20.42 9.87
N TRP A 278 -38.35 21.40 9.71
CA TRP A 278 -37.69 21.68 8.44
C TRP A 278 -36.22 21.32 8.53
N LEU A 279 -35.67 20.90 7.41
CA LEU A 279 -34.31 20.41 7.34
C LEU A 279 -33.38 21.54 6.88
N ASP A 280 -32.49 21.97 7.78
CA ASP A 280 -31.46 22.97 7.51
C ASP A 280 -30.11 22.26 7.39
N PHE A 281 -29.52 22.28 6.20
CA PHE A 281 -28.23 21.62 5.95
C PHE A 281 -27.03 22.52 6.24
N THR A 282 -27.22 23.76 6.71
CA THR A 282 -26.13 24.67 7.05
C THR A 282 -25.12 24.06 8.04
N PRO A 283 -25.53 23.35 9.10
CA PRO A 283 -24.60 22.66 10.00
C PRO A 283 -23.80 21.55 9.29
N MET A 284 -24.45 20.73 8.46
CA MET A 284 -23.79 19.67 7.70
C MET A 284 -22.81 20.22 6.66
N ASP A 285 -23.16 21.30 5.95
CA ASP A 285 -22.28 21.94 4.99
C ASP A 285 -21.04 22.52 5.69
N LYS A 286 -21.18 23.10 6.88
CA LYS A 286 -20.05 23.59 7.68
C LYS A 286 -19.16 22.43 8.15
N PHE A 287 -19.74 21.35 8.66
CA PHE A 287 -19.02 20.14 9.05
C PHE A 287 -18.22 19.57 7.86
N MET A 288 -18.91 19.29 6.76
CA MET A 288 -18.29 18.71 5.57
C MET A 288 -17.25 19.63 4.94
N SER A 289 -17.44 20.95 4.97
CA SER A 289 -16.39 21.88 4.52
C SER A 289 -15.09 21.73 5.30
N GLN A 290 -15.15 21.43 6.59
CA GLN A 290 -13.95 21.15 7.40
C GLN A 290 -13.32 19.80 7.05
N ILE A 291 -14.14 18.76 6.84
CA ILE A 291 -13.67 17.44 6.41
C ILE A 291 -12.97 17.53 5.04
N LEU A 292 -13.59 18.19 4.06
CA LEU A 292 -13.01 18.36 2.72
C LEU A 292 -11.70 19.16 2.79
N LYS A 293 -11.63 20.20 3.63
CA LYS A 293 -10.38 20.94 3.85
C LYS A 293 -9.28 20.03 4.42
N ALA A 294 -9.60 19.21 5.42
CA ALA A 294 -8.65 18.27 6.02
C ALA A 294 -8.18 17.20 5.02
N ILE A 295 -9.08 16.62 4.22
CA ILE A 295 -8.73 15.66 3.16
C ILE A 295 -7.83 16.33 2.11
N SER A 296 -8.12 17.56 1.73
CA SER A 296 -7.28 18.30 0.79
C SER A 296 -5.88 18.55 1.35
N GLU A 297 -5.78 19.05 2.59
CA GLU A 297 -4.51 19.39 3.23
C GLU A 297 -3.69 18.14 3.56
N HIS A 298 -4.24 17.19 4.31
CA HIS A 298 -3.54 15.97 4.70
C HIS A 298 -3.38 15.00 3.54
N GLY A 299 -4.36 14.92 2.62
CA GLY A 299 -4.24 14.07 1.45
C GLY A 299 -3.16 14.54 0.48
N SER A 300 -3.04 15.85 0.29
CA SER A 300 -1.91 16.43 -0.47
C SER A 300 -0.56 16.11 0.17
N HIS A 301 -0.51 16.10 1.50
CA HIS A 301 0.67 15.75 2.26
C HIS A 301 1.01 14.27 2.10
N ALA A 302 0.00 13.39 2.18
CA ALA A 302 0.16 11.95 2.04
C ALA A 302 0.79 11.58 0.71
N ILE A 303 0.27 12.13 -0.39
CA ILE A 303 0.74 11.82 -1.75
C ILE A 303 2.22 12.22 -1.96
N ARG A 304 2.66 13.31 -1.33
CA ARG A 304 4.03 13.82 -1.48
C ARG A 304 5.06 12.99 -0.71
N ILE A 305 4.65 12.40 0.40
CA ILE A 305 5.56 11.75 1.36
C ILE A 305 5.55 10.24 1.20
N PHE A 306 4.37 9.63 1.08
CA PHE A 306 4.26 8.18 1.04
C PHE A 306 4.50 7.62 -0.37
N PRO A 307 5.01 6.39 -0.46
CA PRO A 307 5.15 5.70 -1.74
C PRO A 307 3.76 5.44 -2.36
N PRO A 308 3.58 5.61 -3.69
CA PRO A 308 2.27 5.44 -4.34
C PRO A 308 1.60 4.08 -4.10
N PRO A 309 2.34 2.94 -4.10
CA PRO A 309 1.75 1.63 -3.84
C PRO A 309 1.12 1.48 -2.45
N ALA A 310 1.56 2.28 -1.46
CA ALA A 310 1.03 2.25 -0.10
C ALA A 310 -0.38 2.83 0.01
N GLN A 311 -0.81 3.63 -0.97
CA GLN A 311 -2.19 4.14 -1.06
C GLN A 311 -2.70 4.79 0.24
N VAL A 312 -1.82 5.44 1.02
CA VAL A 312 -2.15 6.02 2.33
C VAL A 312 -3.29 7.05 2.28
N LEU A 313 -3.46 7.75 1.15
CA LEU A 313 -4.61 8.63 0.95
C LEU A 313 -5.95 7.88 0.98
N ILE A 314 -6.00 6.70 0.37
CA ILE A 314 -7.22 5.88 0.28
C ILE A 314 -7.59 5.39 1.69
N THR A 315 -6.63 4.80 2.40
CA THR A 315 -6.85 4.30 3.77
C THR A 315 -7.23 5.43 4.74
N PHE A 316 -6.59 6.59 4.62
CA PHE A 316 -6.95 7.78 5.40
C PHE A 316 -8.36 8.28 5.11
N ALA A 317 -8.74 8.35 3.83
CA ALA A 317 -10.08 8.81 3.45
C ALA A 317 -11.17 7.81 3.87
N ASP A 318 -10.89 6.51 3.81
CA ASP A 318 -11.78 5.44 4.28
C ASP A 318 -12.02 5.53 5.79
N GLN A 319 -10.97 5.73 6.58
CA GLN A 319 -11.11 5.97 8.02
C GLN A 319 -11.95 7.22 8.32
N ILE A 320 -11.72 8.34 7.62
CA ILE A 320 -12.54 9.55 7.79
C ILE A 320 -14.01 9.28 7.43
N ALA A 321 -14.26 8.57 6.33
CA ALA A 321 -15.61 8.26 5.87
C ALA A 321 -16.36 7.43 6.92
N ASN A 322 -15.73 6.37 7.44
CA ASN A 322 -16.38 5.44 8.35
C ASN A 322 -16.48 5.99 9.78
N GLU A 323 -15.40 6.55 10.31
CA GLU A 323 -15.30 6.93 11.73
C GLU A 323 -15.87 8.32 11.99
N VAL A 324 -15.62 9.30 11.11
CA VAL A 324 -16.01 10.70 11.37
C VAL A 324 -17.33 11.04 10.67
N VAL A 325 -17.43 10.75 9.37
CA VAL A 325 -18.62 11.08 8.58
C VAL A 325 -19.77 10.11 8.90
N GLY A 326 -19.47 8.83 9.07
CA GLY A 326 -20.44 7.81 9.48
C GLY A 326 -21.05 8.09 10.86
N GLU A 327 -20.23 8.51 11.84
CA GLU A 327 -20.69 8.89 13.18
C GLU A 327 -21.59 10.14 13.14
N TYR A 328 -21.34 11.08 12.23
CA TYR A 328 -22.20 12.25 12.05
C TYR A 328 -23.54 11.89 11.38
N ILE A 329 -23.52 11.11 10.30
CA ILE A 329 -24.70 10.85 9.46
C ILE A 329 -25.70 9.91 10.15
N THR A 330 -25.22 8.88 10.84
CA THR A 330 -26.07 7.86 11.47
C THR A 330 -27.17 8.45 12.37
N PRO A 331 -26.86 9.25 13.42
CA PRO A 331 -27.88 9.82 14.31
C PRO A 331 -28.79 10.84 13.60
N LEU A 332 -28.29 11.54 12.57
CA LEU A 332 -29.13 12.43 11.75
C LEU A 332 -30.20 11.63 10.98
N LEU A 333 -29.81 10.53 10.34
CA LEU A 333 -30.74 9.69 9.58
C LEU A 333 -31.73 8.96 10.49
N GLU A 334 -31.29 8.47 11.64
CA GLU A 334 -32.17 7.87 12.65
C GLU A 334 -33.23 8.88 13.10
N ARG A 335 -32.82 10.10 13.46
CA ARG A 335 -33.76 11.13 13.89
C ARG A 335 -34.68 11.59 12.75
N ALA A 336 -34.16 11.77 11.54
CA ALA A 336 -34.97 12.17 10.39
C ALA A 336 -36.08 11.14 10.13
N ARG A 337 -35.78 9.84 10.27
CA ARG A 337 -36.74 8.74 10.14
C ARG A 337 -37.81 8.75 11.22
N GLU A 338 -37.45 9.07 12.46
CA GLU A 338 -38.43 9.23 13.55
C GLU A 338 -39.42 10.38 13.31
N VAL A 339 -38.96 11.45 12.65
CA VAL A 339 -39.79 12.63 12.37
C VAL A 339 -40.72 12.38 11.17
N SER A 340 -40.17 12.01 10.01
CA SER A 340 -40.97 11.63 8.85
C SER A 340 -40.16 10.90 7.78
N THR A 341 -40.81 10.01 7.03
CA THR A 341 -40.23 9.35 5.85
C THR A 341 -39.70 10.37 4.83
N VAL A 342 -40.43 11.46 4.58
CA VAL A 342 -40.02 12.49 3.62
C VAL A 342 -38.70 13.14 4.05
N MET A 343 -38.56 13.48 5.33
CA MET A 343 -37.31 14.05 5.85
C MET A 343 -36.17 13.04 5.82
N PHE A 344 -36.43 11.77 6.11
CA PHE A 344 -35.43 10.71 5.98
C PHE A 344 -34.91 10.58 4.54
N LEU A 345 -35.81 10.56 3.54
CA LEU A 345 -35.42 10.49 2.13
C LEU A 345 -34.59 11.71 1.72
N GLN A 346 -35.04 12.92 2.09
CA GLN A 346 -34.32 14.17 1.79
C GLN A 346 -32.95 14.23 2.47
N ALA A 347 -32.86 13.85 3.75
CA ALA A 347 -31.61 13.80 4.50
C ALA A 347 -30.65 12.79 3.88
N THR A 348 -31.12 11.59 3.55
CA THR A 348 -30.28 10.54 2.92
C THR A 348 -29.70 11.00 1.59
N ALA A 349 -30.53 11.57 0.71
CA ALA A 349 -30.09 12.06 -0.60
C ALA A 349 -29.06 13.21 -0.46
N ALA A 350 -29.28 14.12 0.50
CA ALA A 350 -28.36 15.22 0.74
C ALA A 350 -27.03 14.78 1.36
N CYS A 351 -27.07 13.88 2.36
CA CYS A 351 -25.87 13.29 2.95
C CYS A 351 -25.03 12.59 1.87
N SER A 352 -25.65 11.75 1.03
CA SER A 352 -24.98 11.06 -0.07
C SER A 352 -24.28 12.04 -1.03
N ARG A 353 -25.00 13.09 -1.46
CA ARG A 353 -24.45 14.13 -2.33
C ARG A 353 -23.24 14.84 -1.71
N VAL A 354 -23.28 15.15 -0.42
CA VAL A 354 -22.19 15.88 0.23
C VAL A 354 -21.01 14.96 0.51
N SER A 355 -21.24 13.71 0.88
CA SER A 355 -20.22 12.67 1.00
C SER A 355 -19.46 12.44 -0.31
N TRP A 356 -20.14 12.48 -1.47
CA TRP A 356 -19.49 12.34 -2.78
C TRP A 356 -18.42 13.40 -3.07
N LYS A 357 -18.54 14.61 -2.48
CA LYS A 357 -17.52 15.67 -2.63
C LYS A 357 -16.15 15.25 -2.08
N MET A 358 -16.09 14.25 -1.19
CA MET A 358 -14.83 13.69 -0.70
C MET A 358 -14.04 13.05 -1.84
N VAL A 359 -14.70 12.30 -2.73
CA VAL A 359 -14.07 11.70 -3.92
C VAL A 359 -13.45 12.76 -4.80
N ASP A 360 -14.21 13.81 -5.11
CA ASP A 360 -13.71 14.91 -5.94
C ASP A 360 -12.50 15.58 -5.28
N THR A 361 -12.52 15.75 -3.96
CA THR A 361 -11.40 16.36 -3.21
C THR A 361 -10.17 15.46 -3.15
N MET A 362 -10.36 14.14 -3.06
CA MET A 362 -9.26 13.17 -3.16
C MET A 362 -8.62 13.20 -4.55
N MET A 363 -9.44 13.26 -5.60
CA MET A 363 -8.93 13.38 -6.98
C MET A 363 -8.17 14.69 -7.20
N LEU A 364 -8.61 15.80 -6.61
CA LEU A 364 -7.84 17.04 -6.62
C LEU A 364 -6.49 16.91 -5.87
N ALA A 365 -6.44 16.11 -4.81
CA ALA A 365 -5.19 15.84 -4.11
C ALA A 365 -4.23 15.02 -4.98
N THR A 366 -4.72 14.00 -5.71
CA THR A 366 -3.89 13.12 -6.57
C THR A 366 -3.23 13.87 -7.73
N GLU A 367 -3.86 14.92 -8.25
CA GLU A 367 -3.28 15.78 -9.30
C GLU A 367 -1.92 16.39 -8.94
N GLN A 368 -1.56 16.46 -7.65
CA GLN A 368 -0.28 16.98 -7.21
C GLN A 368 0.93 16.11 -7.61
N ARG A 369 0.69 14.85 -7.98
CA ARG A 369 1.75 13.88 -8.26
C ARG A 369 1.35 13.01 -9.46
N LYS A 370 2.10 13.13 -10.56
CA LYS A 370 1.75 12.47 -11.85
C LYS A 370 1.84 10.95 -11.80
N ASP A 371 2.63 10.41 -10.87
CA ASP A 371 2.82 8.97 -10.61
C ASP A 371 1.89 8.44 -9.51
N SER A 372 0.78 9.12 -9.22
CA SER A 372 -0.26 8.58 -8.35
C SER A 372 -0.94 7.37 -9.01
N GLU A 373 -0.85 6.19 -8.40
CA GLU A 373 -1.55 4.96 -8.84
C GLU A 373 -3.04 4.92 -8.43
N ILE A 374 -3.57 6.05 -7.96
CA ILE A 374 -4.94 6.21 -7.47
C ILE A 374 -5.82 6.56 -8.67
N THR A 375 -6.66 5.62 -9.07
CA THR A 375 -7.68 5.84 -10.10
C THR A 375 -8.93 6.45 -9.47
N ARG A 376 -9.74 7.11 -10.30
CA ARG A 376 -11.06 7.60 -9.88
C ARG A 376 -11.91 6.46 -9.32
N THR A 377 -11.87 5.28 -9.93
CA THR A 377 -12.56 4.09 -9.43
C THR A 377 -12.11 3.76 -8.01
N LYS A 378 -10.81 3.71 -7.70
CA LYS A 378 -10.35 3.46 -6.31
C LYS A 378 -10.78 4.54 -5.32
N ALA A 379 -10.85 5.80 -5.73
CA ALA A 379 -11.35 6.87 -4.88
C ALA A 379 -12.88 6.80 -4.69
N GLU A 380 -13.60 6.38 -5.73
CA GLU A 380 -15.02 6.04 -5.66
C GLU A 380 -15.22 4.82 -4.77
N ASP A 381 -14.33 3.82 -4.81
CA ASP A 381 -14.40 2.59 -3.99
C ASP A 381 -14.39 2.92 -2.49
N VAL A 382 -13.64 3.93 -2.05
CA VAL A 382 -13.70 4.42 -0.65
C VAL A 382 -15.12 4.83 -0.24
N MET A 383 -15.89 5.37 -1.18
CA MET A 383 -17.30 5.75 -0.96
C MET A 383 -18.30 4.66 -1.39
N TYR A 384 -17.88 3.75 -2.25
CA TYR A 384 -18.69 2.81 -3.03
C TYR A 384 -17.87 1.56 -3.29
N VAL A 385 -17.55 0.71 -2.31
CA VAL A 385 -16.66 -0.44 -2.58
C VAL A 385 -17.35 -1.45 -3.52
N PRO A 386 -16.89 -1.70 -4.77
CA PRO A 386 -17.21 -2.91 -5.49
C PRO A 386 -16.18 -3.99 -5.10
N PRO A 387 -16.61 -5.23 -4.87
CA PRO A 387 -15.69 -6.31 -4.55
C PRO A 387 -14.92 -6.73 -5.82
N THR A 388 -13.61 -6.56 -5.83
CA THR A 388 -12.71 -7.31 -6.73
C THR A 388 -11.42 -7.62 -5.98
N PHE A 389 -10.81 -8.82 -6.03
CA PHE A 389 -11.17 -10.09 -6.63
C PHE A 389 -10.18 -11.11 -6.04
N LEU A 390 -10.63 -12.03 -5.18
CA LEU A 390 -10.15 -13.42 -5.00
C LEU A 390 -10.62 -14.01 -3.65
N ALA A 391 -11.93 -14.13 -3.48
CA ALA A 391 -12.51 -15.12 -2.57
C ALA A 391 -13.73 -15.75 -3.25
N MET A 392 -13.44 -16.53 -4.28
CA MET A 392 -14.41 -17.39 -4.97
C MET A 392 -14.66 -18.63 -4.10
N LEU A 393 -15.56 -18.54 -3.11
CA LEU A 393 -16.35 -19.67 -2.62
C LEU A 393 -17.46 -19.20 -1.68
N GLN A 394 -18.66 -19.14 -2.25
CA GLN A 394 -19.99 -19.28 -1.65
C GLN A 394 -20.34 -18.52 -0.34
N LEU A 395 -21.35 -17.68 -0.54
CA LEU A 395 -22.48 -17.37 0.34
C LEU A 395 -22.32 -16.20 1.33
N THR A 396 -23.18 -15.21 1.07
CA THR A 396 -23.67 -14.12 1.93
C THR A 396 -22.75 -12.88 1.94
N PHE A 397 -22.97 -11.94 1.02
CA PHE A 397 -23.73 -10.67 1.21
C PHE A 397 -22.94 -9.66 2.04
N TYR A 398 -22.98 -8.37 1.65
CA TYR A 398 -22.35 -7.17 2.24
C TYR A 398 -21.05 -6.68 1.59
N SER A 399 -21.08 -5.43 1.11
CA SER A 399 -19.95 -4.46 1.19
C SER A 399 -20.34 -3.06 0.66
N TYR A 400 -21.15 -2.31 1.41
CA TYR A 400 -21.25 -0.85 1.32
C TYR A 400 -21.52 -0.31 2.74
N HIS A 401 -20.50 0.13 3.46
CA HIS A 401 -20.60 0.18 4.92
C HIS A 401 -21.42 1.36 5.49
N MET A 402 -21.40 2.54 4.87
CA MET A 402 -22.05 3.75 5.43
C MET A 402 -23.49 3.99 4.93
N PHE A 403 -23.76 3.77 3.64
CA PHE A 403 -25.07 4.07 3.04
C PHE A 403 -25.91 2.86 2.65
N GLU A 404 -25.37 1.68 2.31
CA GLU A 404 -26.22 0.56 1.83
C GLU A 404 -27.17 0.01 2.88
N VAL A 405 -26.72 -0.05 4.14
CA VAL A 405 -27.61 -0.40 5.27
C VAL A 405 -28.86 0.49 5.25
N ASN A 406 -28.72 1.72 4.77
CA ASN A 406 -29.81 2.66 4.57
C ASN A 406 -30.36 2.70 3.14
N MET A 407 -29.66 2.24 2.10
CA MET A 407 -30.09 2.34 0.69
C MET A 407 -31.23 1.39 0.37
N ASP A 408 -31.15 0.13 0.78
CA ASP A 408 -32.27 -0.81 0.57
C ASP A 408 -33.53 -0.28 1.27
N LYS A 409 -33.35 0.25 2.47
CA LYS A 409 -34.43 0.87 3.22
C LYS A 409 -34.92 2.17 2.57
N TYR A 410 -34.02 3.01 2.08
CA TYR A 410 -34.33 4.24 1.34
C TYR A 410 -35.14 3.92 0.08
N LEU A 411 -34.70 2.98 -0.75
CA LEU A 411 -35.39 2.60 -1.98
C LEU A 411 -36.79 2.04 -1.68
N ASN A 412 -36.92 1.21 -0.65
CA ASN A 412 -38.21 0.70 -0.23
C ASN A 412 -39.13 1.83 0.28
N GLU A 413 -38.63 2.70 1.16
CA GLU A 413 -39.41 3.84 1.69
C GLU A 413 -39.76 4.86 0.60
N GLU A 414 -38.88 5.09 -0.37
CA GLU A 414 -39.13 5.97 -1.53
C GLU A 414 -40.23 5.40 -2.43
N VAL A 415 -40.17 4.11 -2.75
CA VAL A 415 -41.20 3.43 -3.55
C VAL A 415 -42.56 3.51 -2.86
N GLU A 416 -42.63 3.22 -1.56
CA GLU A 416 -43.88 3.31 -0.80
C GLU A 416 -44.39 4.74 -0.69
N TYR A 417 -43.50 5.71 -0.46
CA TYR A 417 -43.85 7.12 -0.44
C TYR A 417 -44.41 7.59 -1.79
N LEU A 418 -43.76 7.24 -2.90
CA LEU A 418 -44.20 7.59 -4.25
C LEU A 418 -45.57 6.98 -4.57
N LYS A 419 -45.83 5.73 -4.17
CA LYS A 419 -47.16 5.11 -4.33
C LYS A 419 -48.24 5.94 -3.62
N LEU A 420 -48.01 6.31 -2.36
CA LEU A 420 -48.96 7.10 -1.57
C LEU A 420 -49.20 8.48 -2.18
N VAL A 421 -48.14 9.15 -2.66
CA VAL A 421 -48.25 10.44 -3.36
C VAL A 421 -49.05 10.29 -4.65
N PHE A 422 -48.76 9.27 -5.47
CA PHE A 422 -49.51 9.02 -6.71
C PHE A 422 -50.98 8.71 -6.43
N GLU A 423 -51.30 7.88 -5.45
CA GLU A 423 -52.69 7.63 -5.06
C GLU A 423 -53.41 8.92 -4.62
N THR A 424 -52.73 9.78 -3.88
CA THR A 424 -53.28 11.07 -3.44
C THR A 424 -53.54 12.00 -4.62
N ILE A 425 -52.61 12.06 -5.59
CA ILE A 425 -52.77 12.82 -6.82
C ILE A 425 -53.94 12.28 -7.65
N CYS A 426 -54.04 10.95 -7.82
CA CYS A 426 -55.15 10.32 -8.55
C CYS A 426 -56.50 10.62 -7.89
N LYS A 427 -56.61 10.46 -6.57
CA LYS A 427 -57.84 10.80 -5.82
C LYS A 427 -58.20 12.29 -5.98
N ASN A 428 -57.22 13.18 -5.89
CA ASN A 428 -57.44 14.62 -6.10
C ASN A 428 -57.91 14.93 -7.53
N TRP A 429 -57.36 14.25 -8.53
CA TRP A 429 -57.83 14.37 -9.92
C TRP A 429 -59.25 13.84 -10.08
N ASP A 430 -59.58 12.68 -9.50
CA ASP A 430 -60.94 12.12 -9.53
C ASP A 430 -61.98 13.03 -8.85
N HIS A 431 -61.59 13.69 -7.75
CA HIS A 431 -62.43 14.69 -7.10
C HIS A 431 -62.64 15.93 -7.98
N GLN A 432 -61.60 16.42 -8.66
CA GLN A 432 -61.71 17.57 -9.56
C GLN A 432 -62.53 17.26 -10.81
N THR A 433 -62.41 16.05 -11.38
CA THR A 433 -63.22 15.63 -12.54
C THR A 433 -64.68 15.41 -12.15
N SER A 434 -64.93 14.83 -10.97
CA SER A 434 -66.28 14.66 -10.42
C SER A 434 -66.96 15.98 -10.06
N ALA A 435 -66.22 16.95 -9.50
CA ALA A 435 -66.76 18.28 -9.19
C ALA A 435 -67.11 19.06 -10.48
N LYS A 436 -66.27 18.96 -11.52
CA LYS A 436 -66.52 19.59 -12.82
C LYS A 436 -67.68 18.94 -13.59
N SER A 437 -67.91 17.63 -13.42
CA SER A 437 -69.07 16.96 -14.04
C SER A 437 -70.38 17.28 -13.31
N SER A 438 -70.36 17.52 -11.99
CA SER A 438 -71.55 17.96 -11.25
C SER A 438 -71.99 19.39 -11.57
N ASP A 439 -71.06 20.33 -11.80
CA ASP A 439 -71.38 21.71 -12.22
C ASP A 439 -71.86 21.80 -13.69
N ALA A 440 -71.58 20.78 -14.52
CA ALA A 440 -72.14 20.69 -15.86
C ALA A 440 -73.64 20.31 -15.87
N THR A 441 -74.18 19.82 -14.76
CA THR A 441 -75.57 19.33 -14.67
C THR A 441 -76.59 20.42 -14.34
N THR A 442 -76.17 21.65 -14.05
CA THR A 442 -77.10 22.70 -13.59
C THR A 442 -77.29 23.92 -14.48
N ASN A 443 -76.55 24.15 -15.59
CA ASN A 443 -76.94 25.18 -16.59
C ASN A 443 -76.12 25.27 -17.90
N SER A 444 -75.69 24.17 -18.52
CA SER A 444 -75.36 24.26 -19.96
C SER A 444 -75.57 22.94 -20.69
N THR A 445 -76.60 22.93 -21.53
CA THR A 445 -76.67 22.06 -22.69
C THR A 445 -75.33 22.10 -23.45
N PRO A 446 -74.75 20.96 -23.85
CA PRO A 446 -73.58 20.96 -24.72
C PRO A 446 -73.97 21.56 -26.08
N HIS A 447 -73.75 22.87 -26.23
CA HIS A 447 -74.09 23.65 -27.42
C HIS A 447 -73.20 23.33 -28.64
N PHE A 448 -72.49 22.20 -28.63
CA PHE A 448 -71.55 21.81 -29.68
C PHE A 448 -72.12 20.79 -30.68
N LEU A 449 -73.32 20.23 -30.45
CA LEU A 449 -73.95 19.27 -31.36
C LEU A 449 -75.25 19.78 -32.02
N SER A 450 -75.66 21.04 -31.77
CA SER A 450 -76.89 21.63 -32.34
C SER A 450 -76.66 22.69 -33.42
N SER A 451 -75.42 22.92 -33.89
CA SER A 451 -75.16 23.79 -35.04
C SER A 451 -75.53 23.09 -36.35
N HIS A 452 -76.83 22.92 -36.59
CA HIS A 452 -77.38 22.76 -37.92
C HIS A 452 -77.28 24.10 -38.65
N ASN A 453 -76.10 24.42 -39.18
CA ASN A 453 -75.93 25.52 -40.14
C ASN A 453 -75.43 24.97 -41.49
N PRO A 454 -76.33 24.55 -42.39
CA PRO A 454 -75.96 24.09 -43.73
C PRO A 454 -75.52 25.22 -44.68
N ALA A 455 -75.38 26.47 -44.22
CA ALA A 455 -75.07 27.62 -45.07
C ALA A 455 -73.57 28.02 -45.14
N GLN A 456 -72.65 27.29 -44.49
CA GLN A 456 -71.20 27.61 -44.54
C GLN A 456 -70.37 26.67 -45.44
N VAL A 457 -71.01 25.87 -46.29
CA VAL A 457 -70.34 25.23 -47.42
C VAL A 457 -70.78 25.90 -48.72
N LYS A 458 -70.14 27.02 -49.05
CA LYS A 458 -69.94 27.47 -50.42
C LYS A 458 -68.75 28.40 -50.52
#